data_AF-F6HMB7-F1
#
_entry.id   AF-F6HMB7-F1
#
_cell.length_a   1.000
_cell.length_b   1.000
_cell.length_c   1.000
_cell.angle_alpha   90.00
_cell.angle_beta   90.00
_cell.angle_gamma   90.00
#
_symmetry.space_group_name_H-M   'P 1'
#
loop_
_entity.id
_entity.type
_entity.pdbx_description
1 polymer ?
#
loop_
_entity_poly.entity_id
_entity_poly.type
_entity_poly.pdbx_seq_one_letter_code
_entity_poly.pdbx_strand_id
1 'polypeptide(L)'
;MAAIISVPGAAFDSSSAVDALFSDFLKESQPSEAFLMWSFVVVLITATIWLALATYFELPVSSQQSTEGALLGTMLVTEGFSFIPMWNKNENHNFNGGGLLWIALEWTLAPLLACAMAFCLFVVLKTSLLRHENAEKRILIFLPIYHGIAAGLLCLFIMYQGVRRGTRNKLYGRENYKIRNREKKETMKKRWKTLESH
;
A
#
# COMPACT_ATOMS: atom_id res chain seq x y z
N MET A 1 5.91 7.09 24.33
CA MET A 1 5.67 5.67 23.95
C MET A 1 5.12 5.52 22.53
N ALA A 2 4.02 6.19 22.15
CA ALA A 2 3.43 6.05 20.81
C ALA A 2 4.37 6.42 19.64
N ALA A 3 5.18 7.48 19.77
CA ALA A 3 6.15 7.89 18.74
C ALA A 3 7.25 6.83 18.48
N ILE A 4 7.69 6.14 19.53
CA ILE A 4 8.75 5.12 19.45
C ILE A 4 8.27 3.88 18.68
N ILE A 5 6.98 3.55 18.76
CA ILE A 5 6.38 2.39 18.08
C ILE A 5 5.92 2.74 16.66
N SER A 6 5.39 3.95 16.46
CA SER A 6 4.85 4.39 15.17
C SER A 6 5.94 4.62 14.12
N VAL A 7 7.11 5.14 14.49
CA VAL A 7 8.21 5.41 13.54
C VAL A 7 8.71 4.12 12.86
N PRO A 8 9.03 3.03 13.59
CA PRO A 8 9.33 1.74 12.98
C PRO A 8 8.15 1.19 12.17
N GLY A 9 6.92 1.28 12.71
CA GLY A 9 5.72 0.79 12.05
C GLY A 9 5.50 1.42 10.66
N ALA A 10 5.68 2.75 10.56
CA ALA A 10 5.56 3.48 9.30
C ALA A 10 6.61 3.07 8.25
N ALA A 11 7.82 2.71 8.67
CA ALA A 11 8.85 2.21 7.75
C ALA A 11 8.52 0.81 7.18
N PHE A 12 7.69 0.04 7.89
CA PHE A 12 7.27 -1.29 7.45
C PHE A 12 5.93 -1.30 6.73
N ASP A 13 5.10 -0.28 6.89
CA ASP A 13 3.86 -0.14 6.16
C ASP A 13 4.15 0.03 4.66
N SER A 14 3.59 -0.87 3.84
CA SER A 14 3.77 -0.88 2.39
C SER A 14 2.40 -0.66 1.80
N SER A 15 2.02 0.60 1.57
CA SER A 15 0.69 0.96 1.08
C SER A 15 0.50 0.53 -0.38
N SER A 16 0.00 -0.69 -0.57
CA SER A 16 -0.23 -1.30 -1.89
C SER A 16 -1.29 -0.58 -2.72
N ALA A 17 -2.27 0.05 -2.08
CA ALA A 17 -3.31 0.81 -2.75
C ALA A 17 -2.74 2.07 -3.41
N VAL A 18 -1.94 2.84 -2.67
CA VAL A 18 -1.24 4.03 -3.20
C VAL A 18 -0.26 3.64 -4.31
N ASP A 19 0.49 2.54 -4.15
CA ASP A 19 1.40 2.04 -5.18
C ASP A 19 0.66 1.64 -6.47
N ALA A 20 -0.52 1.02 -6.34
CA ALA A 20 -1.35 0.65 -7.48
C ALA A 20 -1.86 1.89 -8.22
N LEU A 21 -2.44 2.84 -7.48
CA LEU A 21 -2.89 4.12 -8.02
C LEU A 21 -1.74 4.88 -8.70
N PHE A 22 -0.57 4.92 -8.08
CA PHE A 22 0.60 5.54 -8.68
C PHE A 22 1.02 4.86 -9.99
N SER A 23 1.02 3.53 -10.01
CA SER A 23 1.38 2.77 -11.21
C SER A 23 0.37 2.95 -12.36
N ASP A 24 -0.91 3.10 -12.03
CA ASP A 24 -1.95 3.41 -13.02
C ASP A 24 -1.78 4.84 -13.55
N PHE A 25 -1.45 5.80 -12.67
CA PHE A 25 -1.14 7.17 -13.08
C PHE A 25 0.06 7.26 -14.02
N LEU A 26 1.11 6.48 -13.76
CA LEU A 26 2.32 6.44 -14.59
C LEU A 26 2.11 5.75 -15.93
N LYS A 27 1.19 4.78 -16.00
CA LYS A 27 0.90 4.03 -17.22
C LYS A 27 0.15 4.89 -18.23
N GLU A 28 -0.63 5.84 -17.74
CA GLU A 28 -1.27 6.85 -18.56
C GLU A 28 -0.22 7.88 -18.99
N SER A 29 -0.06 8.08 -20.30
CA SER A 29 1.08 8.79 -20.89
C SER A 29 1.04 10.29 -20.58
N GLN A 30 1.48 10.67 -19.39
CA GLN A 30 1.49 12.05 -18.93
C GLN A 30 2.37 12.94 -19.85
N PRO A 31 1.96 14.20 -20.10
CA PRO A 31 2.59 15.06 -21.11
C PRO A 31 4.00 15.53 -20.75
N SER A 32 4.39 15.56 -19.45
CA SER A 32 5.76 15.88 -19.04
C SER A 32 6.11 15.39 -17.62
N GLU A 33 7.39 15.11 -17.36
CA GLU A 33 7.93 14.74 -16.04
C GLU A 33 7.70 15.86 -14.99
N ALA A 34 7.80 17.12 -15.41
CA ALA A 34 7.59 18.28 -14.54
C ALA A 34 6.14 18.35 -14.03
N PHE A 35 5.17 18.02 -14.89
CA PHE A 35 3.76 17.98 -14.53
C PHE A 35 3.48 16.91 -13.47
N LEU A 36 4.13 15.75 -13.58
CA LEU A 36 4.00 14.66 -12.62
C LEU A 36 4.55 15.06 -11.25
N MET A 37 5.72 15.72 -11.20
CA MET A 37 6.28 16.21 -9.94
C MET A 37 5.35 17.23 -9.25
N TRP A 38 4.82 18.19 -10.01
CA TRP A 38 3.87 19.18 -9.48
C TRP A 38 2.57 18.53 -9.00
N SER A 39 2.08 17.51 -9.69
CA SER A 39 0.90 16.74 -9.30
C SER A 39 1.08 16.12 -7.90
N PHE A 40 2.22 15.50 -7.61
CA PHE A 40 2.48 14.94 -6.27
C PHE A 40 2.59 16.01 -5.18
N VAL A 41 3.16 17.17 -5.51
CA VAL A 41 3.21 18.30 -4.56
C VAL A 41 1.80 18.77 -4.22
N VAL A 42 0.92 18.91 -5.22
CA VAL A 42 -0.49 19.27 -5.00
C VAL A 42 -1.20 18.22 -4.15
N VAL A 43 -1.04 16.92 -4.47
CA VAL A 43 -1.62 15.81 -3.68
C VAL A 43 -1.21 15.89 -2.22
N LEU A 44 0.09 16.11 -1.94
CA LEU A 44 0.60 16.22 -0.57
C LEU A 44 0.05 17.45 0.16
N ILE A 45 0.00 18.62 -0.51
CA ILE A 45 -0.54 19.85 0.08
C ILE A 45 -2.02 19.68 0.40
N THR A 46 -2.82 19.17 -0.54
CA THR A 46 -4.26 18.95 -0.34
C THR A 46 -4.52 17.96 0.78
N ALA A 47 -3.82 16.82 0.81
CA ALA A 47 -3.93 15.86 1.90
C ALA A 47 -3.54 16.49 3.24
N THR A 48 -2.44 17.23 3.30
CA THR A 48 -1.96 17.88 4.53
C THR A 48 -2.93 18.91 5.05
N ILE A 49 -3.49 19.76 4.19
CA ILE A 49 -4.49 20.77 4.57
C ILE A 49 -5.74 20.07 5.13
N TRP A 50 -6.21 19.01 4.47
CA TRP A 50 -7.37 18.25 4.94
C TRP A 50 -7.12 17.58 6.30
N LEU A 51 -5.95 16.95 6.47
CA LEU A 51 -5.53 16.34 7.74
C LEU A 51 -5.36 17.37 8.86
N ALA A 52 -4.79 18.54 8.57
CA ALA A 52 -4.66 19.64 9.52
C ALA A 52 -6.04 20.16 9.95
N LEU A 53 -6.96 20.31 9.00
CA LEU A 53 -8.34 20.73 9.28
C LEU A 53 -9.09 19.69 10.12
N ALA A 54 -8.96 18.39 9.79
CA ALA A 54 -9.55 17.31 10.56
C ALA A 54 -9.00 17.26 12.00
N THR A 55 -7.70 17.53 12.17
CA THR A 55 -7.06 17.62 13.49
C THR A 55 -7.62 18.79 14.29
N TYR A 56 -7.86 19.95 13.64
CA TYR A 56 -8.49 21.10 14.29
C TYR A 56 -9.91 20.80 14.77
N PHE A 57 -10.67 20.00 14.01
CA PHE A 57 -12.02 19.57 14.40
C PHE A 57 -12.04 18.32 15.30
N GLU A 58 -10.88 17.82 15.74
CA GLU A 58 -10.74 16.62 16.57
C GLU A 58 -11.42 15.37 15.96
N LEU A 59 -11.55 15.33 14.63
CA LEU A 59 -12.18 14.22 13.92
C LEU A 59 -11.16 13.12 13.63
N PRO A 60 -11.47 11.84 13.96
CA PRO A 60 -10.61 10.71 13.61
C PRO A 60 -10.71 10.41 12.11
N VAL A 61 -9.80 10.99 11.31
CA VAL A 61 -9.72 10.78 9.85
C VAL A 61 -8.51 9.92 9.48
N SER A 62 -8.69 9.04 8.50
CA SER A 62 -7.59 8.23 7.97
C SER A 62 -6.72 9.02 6.99
N SER A 63 -5.42 9.08 7.26
CA SER A 63 -4.43 9.73 6.38
C SER A 63 -4.28 9.04 5.03
N GLN A 64 -4.45 7.71 5.00
CA GLN A 64 -4.39 6.92 3.77
C GLN A 64 -5.52 7.29 2.81
N GLN A 65 -6.76 7.33 3.32
CA GLN A 65 -7.94 7.70 2.53
C GLN A 65 -7.86 9.14 2.01
N SER A 66 -7.28 10.04 2.82
CA SER A 66 -7.08 11.44 2.43
C SER A 66 -6.08 11.57 1.27
N THR A 67 -4.99 10.81 1.31
CA THR A 67 -3.95 10.80 0.27
C THR A 67 -4.43 10.13 -1.00
N GLU A 68 -5.11 8.99 -0.88
CA GLU A 68 -5.74 8.28 -2.00
C GLU A 68 -6.79 9.17 -2.68
N GLY A 69 -7.67 9.83 -1.91
CA GLY A 69 -8.66 10.76 -2.44
C GLY A 69 -8.05 11.96 -3.19
N ALA A 70 -6.97 12.55 -2.67
CA ALA A 70 -6.28 13.65 -3.34
C ALA A 70 -5.61 13.21 -4.65
N LEU A 71 -5.02 12.00 -4.67
CA LEU A 71 -4.42 11.41 -5.88
C LEU A 71 -5.48 11.12 -6.94
N LEU A 72 -6.61 10.54 -6.53
CA LEU A 72 -7.77 10.29 -7.40
C LEU A 72 -8.36 11.57 -7.97
N GLY A 73 -8.44 12.63 -7.17
CA GLY A 73 -8.87 13.95 -7.66
C GLY A 73 -7.93 14.49 -8.75
N THR A 74 -6.61 14.33 -8.56
CA THR A 74 -5.61 14.75 -9.55
C THR A 74 -5.70 13.95 -10.85
N MET A 75 -5.94 12.64 -10.77
CA MET A 75 -6.20 11.77 -11.92
C MET A 75 -7.47 12.18 -12.68
N LEU A 76 -8.54 12.51 -11.94
CA LEU A 76 -9.80 12.94 -12.53
C LEU A 76 -9.66 14.24 -13.33
N VAL A 77 -8.86 15.19 -12.82
CA VAL A 77 -8.65 16.49 -13.47
C VAL A 77 -7.78 16.36 -14.73
N THR A 78 -6.86 15.40 -14.75
CA THR A 78 -5.93 15.17 -15.87
C THR A 78 -6.56 14.40 -17.01
N GLU A 79 -7.28 13.32 -16.70
CA GLU A 79 -7.84 12.39 -17.69
C GLU A 79 -9.32 12.63 -17.98
N GLY A 80 -10.00 13.42 -17.13
CA GLY A 80 -11.44 13.67 -17.21
C GLY A 80 -12.29 12.48 -16.74
N PHE A 81 -13.61 12.66 -16.74
CA PHE A 81 -14.57 11.65 -16.26
C PHE A 81 -14.57 10.34 -17.08
N SER A 82 -13.96 10.33 -18.28
CA SER A 82 -13.76 9.11 -19.08
C SER A 82 -12.84 8.08 -18.40
N PHE A 83 -12.04 8.51 -17.42
CA PHE A 83 -11.17 7.65 -16.60
C PHE A 83 -11.91 6.83 -15.55
N ILE A 84 -13.20 7.06 -15.32
CA ILE A 84 -13.98 6.25 -14.38
C ILE A 84 -14.77 5.20 -15.17
N PRO A 85 -14.19 4.02 -15.53
CA PRO A 85 -15.03 2.88 -15.84
C PRO A 85 -15.73 2.50 -14.53
N MET A 86 -16.98 2.97 -14.40
CA MET A 86 -17.90 2.62 -13.31
C MET A 86 -18.09 1.10 -13.19
N TRP A 87 -17.73 0.35 -14.23
CA TRP A 87 -17.79 -1.11 -14.27
C TRP A 87 -16.67 -1.72 -15.12
N ASN A 88 -16.31 -2.97 -14.80
CA ASN A 88 -15.38 -3.79 -15.56
C ASN A 88 -15.91 -4.02 -16.98
N LYS A 89 -15.55 -3.15 -17.92
CA LYS A 89 -15.83 -3.34 -19.35
C LYS A 89 -14.72 -4.18 -19.97
N ASN A 90 -14.56 -5.40 -19.48
CA ASN A 90 -13.76 -6.41 -20.16
C ASN A 90 -14.61 -7.66 -20.36
N GLU A 91 -14.88 -7.96 -21.63
CA GLU A 91 -15.58 -9.16 -22.10
C GLU A 91 -14.75 -10.43 -21.88
N ASN A 92 -13.50 -10.27 -21.44
CA ASN A 92 -12.71 -11.34 -20.85
C ASN A 92 -12.78 -11.18 -19.33
N HIS A 93 -13.26 -12.22 -18.63
CA HIS A 93 -13.24 -12.41 -17.18
C HIS A 93 -11.81 -12.39 -16.57
N ASN A 94 -11.04 -11.36 -16.85
CA ASN A 94 -9.77 -11.12 -16.22
C ASN A 94 -10.07 -10.32 -14.94
N PHE A 95 -9.91 -10.96 -13.79
CA PHE A 95 -10.15 -10.45 -12.43
C PHE A 95 -9.24 -9.26 -12.04
N ASN A 96 -8.56 -8.64 -13.01
CA ASN A 96 -7.49 -7.66 -12.86
C ASN A 96 -7.84 -6.31 -13.54
N GLY A 97 -9.11 -6.12 -13.94
CA GLY A 97 -9.64 -4.84 -14.42
C GLY A 97 -9.87 -3.90 -13.25
N GLY A 98 -8.79 -3.30 -12.76
CA GLY A 98 -8.75 -2.33 -11.66
C GLY A 98 -9.61 -1.10 -11.99
N GLY A 99 -10.86 -1.14 -11.56
CA GLY A 99 -11.69 0.05 -11.47
C GLY A 99 -11.61 0.64 -10.06
N LEU A 100 -11.84 1.95 -9.95
CA LEU A 100 -11.92 2.66 -8.67
C LEU A 100 -12.91 2.02 -7.67
N LEU A 101 -13.92 1.33 -8.20
CA LEU A 101 -14.92 0.58 -7.43
C LEU A 101 -14.31 -0.61 -6.66
N TRP A 102 -13.25 -1.23 -7.18
CA TRP A 102 -12.57 -2.33 -6.50
C TRP A 102 -11.83 -1.83 -5.25
N ILE A 103 -11.21 -0.65 -5.36
CA ILE A 103 -10.55 0.03 -4.24
C ILE A 103 -11.58 0.41 -3.17
N ALA A 104 -12.74 0.93 -3.58
CA ALA A 104 -13.84 1.23 -2.67
C ALA A 104 -14.45 -0.02 -1.98
N LEU A 105 -14.51 -1.16 -2.68
CA LEU A 105 -14.92 -2.44 -2.11
C LEU A 105 -13.92 -2.93 -1.05
N GLU A 106 -12.62 -2.80 -1.31
CA GLU A 106 -11.57 -3.16 -0.35
C GLU A 106 -11.69 -2.35 0.95
N TRP A 107 -11.99 -1.06 0.87
CA TRP A 107 -12.19 -0.19 2.04
C TRP A 107 -13.34 -0.63 2.95
N THR A 108 -14.34 -1.33 2.42
CA THR A 108 -15.50 -1.80 3.20
C THR A 108 -15.33 -3.25 3.66
N LEU A 109 -14.70 -4.09 2.84
CA LEU A 109 -14.47 -5.49 3.17
C LEU A 109 -13.43 -5.68 4.28
N ALA A 110 -12.38 -4.86 4.31
CA ALA A 110 -11.33 -4.99 5.32
C ALA A 110 -11.85 -4.73 6.76
N PRO A 111 -12.60 -3.65 7.06
CA PRO A 111 -13.21 -3.45 8.39
C PRO A 111 -14.20 -4.54 8.77
N LEU A 112 -14.99 -5.04 7.80
CA LEU A 112 -15.99 -6.08 8.05
C LEU A 112 -15.32 -7.40 8.47
N LEU A 113 -14.28 -7.81 7.75
CA LEU A 113 -13.52 -9.01 8.07
C LEU A 113 -12.78 -8.86 9.41
N ALA A 114 -12.23 -7.67 9.68
CA ALA A 114 -11.61 -7.37 10.96
C ALA A 114 -12.63 -7.44 12.12
N CYS A 115 -13.86 -6.94 11.91
CA CYS A 115 -14.94 -7.02 12.89
C CYS A 115 -15.34 -8.47 13.18
N ALA A 116 -15.48 -9.29 12.13
CA ALA A 116 -15.81 -10.71 12.28
C ALA A 116 -14.72 -11.47 13.08
N MET A 117 -13.44 -11.21 12.78
CA MET A 117 -12.32 -11.81 13.51
C MET A 117 -12.22 -11.32 14.95
N ALA A 118 -12.41 -10.02 15.19
CA ALA A 118 -12.45 -9.44 16.53
C ALA A 118 -13.58 -10.03 17.37
N PHE A 119 -14.76 -10.22 16.78
CA PHE A 119 -15.89 -10.89 17.43
C PHE A 119 -15.56 -12.34 17.81
N CYS A 120 -14.95 -13.10 16.89
CA CYS A 120 -14.52 -14.47 17.16
C CYS A 120 -13.52 -14.54 18.33
N LEU A 121 -12.49 -13.67 18.31
CA LEU A 121 -11.52 -13.56 19.40
C LEU A 121 -12.17 -13.18 20.73
N PHE A 122 -13.12 -12.23 20.71
CA PHE A 122 -13.85 -11.81 21.90
C PHE A 122 -14.66 -12.96 22.51
N VAL A 123 -15.32 -13.79 21.68
CA VAL A 123 -16.06 -14.97 22.15
C VAL A 123 -15.12 -16.01 22.78
N VAL A 124 -13.96 -16.26 22.18
CA VAL A 124 -12.94 -17.18 22.72
C VAL A 124 -12.42 -16.68 24.07
N LEU A 125 -12.10 -15.39 24.18
CA LEU A 125 -11.63 -14.78 25.43
C LEU A 125 -12.73 -14.82 26.50
N LYS A 126 -13.97 -14.44 26.16
CA LYS A 126 -15.10 -14.47 27.09
C LYS A 126 -15.36 -15.87 27.64
N THR A 127 -15.28 -16.90 26.79
CA THR A 127 -15.51 -18.28 27.20
C THR A 127 -14.35 -18.84 28.02
N SER A 128 -13.10 -18.48 27.68
CA SER A 128 -11.89 -19.02 28.33
C SER A 128 -11.51 -18.33 29.64
N LEU A 129 -11.87 -17.05 29.81
CA LEU A 129 -11.47 -16.22 30.96
C LEU A 129 -12.63 -15.88 31.90
N LEU A 130 -13.74 -15.35 31.38
CA LEU A 130 -14.77 -14.71 32.21
C LEU A 130 -15.71 -15.68 32.94
N ARG A 131 -15.85 -16.93 32.47
CA ARG A 131 -16.84 -17.88 33.00
C ARG A 131 -16.31 -18.78 34.13
N HIS A 132 -15.08 -18.56 34.58
CA HIS A 132 -14.44 -19.40 35.59
C HIS A 132 -14.32 -18.66 36.94
N GLU A 133 -14.63 -19.33 38.05
CA GLU A 133 -14.63 -18.75 39.41
C GLU A 133 -13.31 -18.09 39.84
N ASN A 134 -12.17 -18.46 39.25
CA ASN A 134 -10.84 -17.92 39.56
C ASN A 134 -10.29 -17.02 38.43
N ALA A 135 -11.12 -16.11 37.90
CA ALA A 135 -10.78 -15.27 36.75
C ALA A 135 -9.52 -14.40 36.93
N GLU A 136 -9.30 -13.88 38.13
CA GLU A 136 -8.18 -12.99 38.48
C GLU A 136 -6.79 -13.65 38.31
N LYS A 137 -6.61 -14.86 38.84
CA LYS A 137 -5.33 -15.60 38.74
C LYS A 137 -5.10 -16.11 37.32
N ARG A 138 -6.16 -16.45 36.61
CA ARG A 138 -6.10 -16.97 35.23
C ARG A 138 -5.75 -15.87 34.23
N ILE A 139 -6.24 -14.63 34.43
CA ILE A 139 -5.88 -13.47 33.62
C ILE A 139 -4.37 -13.27 33.60
N LEU A 140 -3.69 -13.33 34.76
CA LEU A 140 -2.25 -13.09 34.84
C LEU A 140 -1.41 -14.12 34.06
N ILE A 141 -1.91 -15.36 33.93
CA ILE A 141 -1.24 -16.44 33.19
C ILE A 141 -1.59 -16.38 31.69
N PHE A 142 -2.83 -16.04 31.35
CA PHE A 142 -3.27 -15.96 29.95
C PHE A 142 -2.78 -14.69 29.23
N LEU A 143 -2.57 -13.59 29.96
CA LEU A 143 -2.09 -12.33 29.42
C LEU A 143 -0.77 -12.47 28.64
N PRO A 144 0.31 -13.08 29.18
CA PRO A 144 1.56 -13.26 28.44
C PRO A 144 1.41 -14.22 27.25
N ILE A 145 0.55 -15.23 27.32
CA ILE A 145 0.31 -16.16 26.21
C ILE A 145 -0.37 -15.43 25.04
N TYR A 146 -1.40 -14.64 25.32
CA TYR A 146 -2.10 -13.86 24.30
C TYR A 146 -1.18 -12.82 23.64
N HIS A 147 -0.41 -12.07 24.43
CA HIS A 147 0.56 -11.12 23.90
C HIS A 147 1.71 -11.81 23.15
N GLY A 148 2.10 -13.01 23.59
CA GLY A 148 3.09 -13.84 22.91
C GLY A 148 2.63 -14.29 21.51
N ILE A 149 1.37 -14.72 21.38
CA ILE A 149 0.78 -15.04 20.08
C ILE A 149 0.72 -13.81 19.19
N ALA A 150 0.27 -12.66 19.71
CA ALA A 150 0.21 -11.41 18.96
C ALA A 150 1.61 -10.95 18.49
N ALA A 151 2.61 -10.99 19.37
CA ALA A 151 4.00 -10.65 19.05
C ALA A 151 4.61 -11.63 18.03
N GLY A 152 4.30 -12.93 18.16
CA GLY A 152 4.70 -13.96 17.20
C GLY A 152 4.12 -13.70 15.81
N LEU A 153 2.81 -13.39 15.73
CA LEU A 153 2.14 -13.07 14.48
C LEU A 153 2.73 -11.81 13.83
N LEU A 154 3.00 -10.76 14.61
CA LEU A 154 3.64 -9.53 14.15
C LEU A 154 5.06 -9.79 13.62
N CYS A 155 5.85 -10.60 14.33
CA CYS A 155 7.19 -10.98 13.92
C CYS A 155 7.17 -11.77 12.59
N LEU A 156 6.24 -12.73 12.45
CA LEU A 156 6.04 -13.48 11.22
C LEU A 156 5.64 -12.56 10.06
N PHE A 157 4.76 -11.59 10.31
CA PHE A 157 4.33 -10.61 9.30
C PHE A 157 5.51 -9.74 8.81
N ILE A 158 6.31 -9.21 9.74
CA ILE A 158 7.51 -8.41 9.40
C ILE A 158 8.50 -9.25 8.61
N MET A 159 8.74 -10.50 9.02
CA MET A 159 9.62 -11.43 8.30
C MET A 159 9.10 -11.71 6.87
N TYR A 160 7.81 -11.98 6.72
CA TYR A 160 7.19 -12.22 5.42
C TYR A 160 7.36 -11.01 4.48
N GLN A 161 7.09 -9.80 4.98
CA GLN A 161 7.29 -8.56 4.24
C GLN A 161 8.76 -8.32 3.89
N GLY A 162 9.68 -8.61 4.82
CA GLY A 162 11.12 -8.53 4.59
C GLY A 162 11.60 -9.44 3.46
N VAL A 163 11.15 -10.70 3.46
CA VAL A 163 11.47 -11.68 2.40
C VAL A 163 10.90 -11.23 1.06
N ARG A 164 9.64 -10.77 1.02
CA ARG A 164 9.00 -10.25 -0.20
C ARG A 164 9.78 -9.07 -0.80
N ARG A 165 10.24 -8.13 0.04
CA ARG A 165 11.09 -7.00 -0.39
C ARG A 165 12.44 -7.45 -0.93
N GLY A 166 13.11 -8.37 -0.23
CA GLY A 166 14.40 -8.93 -0.67
C GLY A 166 14.33 -9.59 -2.04
N THR A 167 13.26 -10.37 -2.30
CA THR A 167 13.03 -11.00 -3.59
C THR A 167 12.77 -9.97 -4.70
N ARG A 168 11.96 -8.94 -4.43
CA ARG A 168 11.68 -7.86 -5.40
C ARG A 168 12.95 -7.08 -5.77
N ASN A 169 13.80 -6.76 -4.79
CA ASN A 169 15.06 -6.06 -5.03
C ASN A 169 16.03 -6.87 -5.91
N LYS A 170 16.15 -8.19 -5.66
CA LYS A 170 16.94 -9.08 -6.52
C LYS A 170 16.44 -9.11 -7.96
N LEU A 171 15.12 -9.16 -8.15
CA LEU A 171 14.50 -9.12 -9.49
C LEU A 171 14.80 -7.79 -10.20
N TYR A 172 14.62 -6.67 -9.50
CA TYR A 172 14.92 -5.34 -10.04
C TYR A 172 16.39 -5.17 -10.43
N GLY A 173 17.32 -5.62 -9.58
CA GLY A 173 18.75 -5.59 -9.88
C GLY A 173 19.14 -6.46 -11.09
N ARG A 174 18.51 -7.63 -11.24
CA ARG A 174 18.74 -8.52 -12.38
C ARG A 174 18.27 -7.90 -13.70
N GLU A 175 17.11 -7.25 -13.70
CA GLU A 175 16.58 -6.63 -14.91
C GLU A 175 17.41 -5.40 -15.32
N ASN A 176 17.79 -4.55 -14.36
CA ASN A 176 18.69 -3.43 -14.60
C ASN A 176 20.05 -3.87 -15.16
N TYR A 177 20.62 -4.98 -14.67
CA TYR A 177 21.85 -5.53 -15.21
C TYR A 177 21.70 -5.92 -16.69
N LYS A 178 20.59 -6.57 -17.07
CA LYS A 178 20.33 -6.93 -18.47
C LYS A 178 20.16 -5.71 -19.37
N ILE A 179 19.42 -4.68 -18.92
CA ILE A 179 19.20 -3.45 -19.68
C ILE A 179 20.54 -2.77 -19.97
N ARG A 180 21.35 -2.56 -18.93
CA ARG A 180 22.69 -1.95 -19.06
C ARG A 180 23.60 -2.74 -19.99
N ASN A 181 23.54 -4.07 -19.95
CA ASN A 181 24.34 -4.91 -20.84
C ASN A 181 23.85 -4.84 -22.29
N ARG A 182 22.54 -4.70 -22.53
CA ARG A 182 21.99 -4.43 -23.86
C ARG A 182 22.44 -3.07 -24.39
N GLU A 183 22.38 -2.01 -23.59
CA GLU A 183 22.86 -0.68 -23.97
C GLU A 183 24.36 -0.66 -24.29
N LYS A 184 25.19 -1.35 -23.49
CA LYS A 184 26.62 -1.50 -23.79
C LYS A 184 26.88 -2.21 -25.12
N LYS A 185 26.10 -3.24 -25.45
CA LYS A 185 26.23 -3.94 -26.74
C LYS A 185 25.82 -3.04 -27.92
N GLU A 186 24.74 -2.28 -27.78
CA GLU A 186 24.28 -1.37 -28.83
C GLU A 186 25.25 -0.19 -29.04
N THR A 187 25.80 0.37 -27.97
CA THR A 187 26.84 1.41 -28.06
C THR A 187 28.14 0.90 -28.68
N MET A 188 28.56 -0.32 -28.34
CA MET A 188 29.72 -0.97 -28.97
C MET A 188 29.48 -1.19 -30.47
N LYS A 189 28.31 -1.72 -30.87
CA LYS A 189 27.96 -1.87 -32.29
C LYS A 189 27.98 -0.55 -33.05
N LYS A 190 27.46 0.54 -32.46
CA LYS A 190 27.50 1.87 -33.07
C LYS A 190 28.94 2.34 -33.27
N ARG A 191 29.81 2.19 -32.26
CA ARG A 191 31.24 2.54 -32.35
C ARG A 191 31.97 1.72 -33.43
N TRP A 192 31.72 0.42 -33.51
CA TRP A 192 32.30 -0.44 -34.55
C TRP A 192 31.91 0.02 -35.95
N LYS A 193 30.63 0.33 -36.19
CA LYS A 193 30.17 0.85 -37.49
C LYS A 193 30.79 2.20 -37.88
N THR A 194 31.08 3.07 -36.92
CA THR A 194 31.76 4.36 -37.17
C THR A 194 33.24 4.18 -37.49
N LEU A 195 33.90 3.17 -36.92
CA LEU A 195 35.30 2.86 -37.22
C LEU A 195 35.50 2.24 -38.62
N GLU A 196 34.51 1.53 -39.13
CA GLU A 196 34.56 0.87 -40.44
C GLU A 196 34.14 1.79 -41.60
N SER A 197 33.59 2.96 -41.29
CA SER A 197 33.24 4.01 -42.26
C SER A 197 34.35 5.04 -42.51
N HIS A 198 35.50 4.89 -41.86
CA HIS A 198 36.72 5.70 -42.03
C HIS A 198 37.85 4.85 -42.59
#